data_AF-A0A9N8EVN4-F1
#
_entry.id   AF-A0A9N8EVN4-F1
#
_cell.length_a   1.000
_cell.length_b   1.000
_cell.length_c   1.000
_cell.angle_alpha   90.00
_cell.angle_beta   90.00
_cell.angle_gamma   90.00
#
_symmetry.space_group_name_H-M   'P 1'
#
loop_
_entity.id
_entity.type
_entity.pdbx_description
1 polymer ?
#
loop_
_entity_poly.entity_id
_entity_poly.type
_entity_poly.pdbx_seq_one_letter_code
_entity_poly.pdbx_strand_id
1 'polypeptide(L)'
;MSRALGLFPAVARAGTAPYLPAVLQAHTSSMHSAASARTVSARRLHYLWFCVAMRWDDNLTLEGTDPKMLERAQLQFAMYAVHLSAGHSIHCKAIKAGTISQYILAAATLIQSFTEVDYRKDKEGERSNGRFLTSVMKDIRKYETMADRREPYDHKMHMLARQVAAKFPITSQICALTDGFEQGMCGGFRLTEWAQPSGKTNVARPHSNGRPLPSCQTCAVVPNDYRAVTASGGRVVGLAILSTPCNEVLRIFVKLRTQKNGNNGEERQFERNPTPGGLCFVTSTYRALTRFAQIQLLCPAISAAHTPLAIYWDPRVKRAKLVDAHAIERFMRRLASAVYNLDPVVDADDLALWSSTPFASVLT
;
A
#
# COMPACT_ATOMS: atom_id res chain seq x y z
N MET A 1 5.03 6.88 41.16
CA MET A 1 5.81 7.22 39.95
C MET A 1 7.26 7.64 40.22
N SER A 2 7.57 8.51 41.21
CA SER A 2 8.93 9.07 41.36
C SER A 2 10.04 8.03 41.60
N ARG A 3 9.75 6.92 42.30
CA ARG A 3 10.72 5.85 42.56
C ARG A 3 11.17 5.12 41.28
N ALA A 4 10.27 4.90 40.32
CA ALA A 4 10.59 4.20 39.07
C ALA A 4 11.25 5.14 38.04
N LEU A 5 10.88 6.44 38.01
CA LEU A 5 11.62 7.45 37.24
C LEU A 5 13.05 7.63 37.72
N GLY A 6 13.30 7.44 39.02
CA GLY A 6 14.64 7.49 39.62
C GLY A 6 15.61 6.44 39.06
N LEU A 7 15.11 5.37 38.42
CA LEU A 7 15.92 4.33 37.78
C LEU A 7 16.53 4.78 36.44
N PHE A 8 16.02 5.85 35.84
CA PHE A 8 16.51 6.38 34.57
C PHE A 8 17.49 7.56 34.79
N PRO A 9 18.47 7.75 33.90
CA PRO A 9 19.36 8.92 33.94
C PRO A 9 18.58 10.23 33.93
N ALA A 10 19.02 11.24 34.68
CA ALA A 10 18.29 12.51 34.85
C ALA A 10 17.88 13.15 33.51
N VAL A 11 18.77 13.11 32.52
CA VAL A 11 18.55 13.64 31.16
C VAL A 11 17.43 12.93 30.39
N ALA A 12 17.16 11.66 30.68
CA ALA A 12 16.13 10.87 30.01
C ALA A 12 14.78 10.92 30.75
N ARG A 13 14.74 11.38 32.01
CA ARG A 13 13.53 11.33 32.84
C ARG A 13 12.38 12.15 32.27
N ALA A 14 12.66 13.34 31.73
CA ALA A 14 11.63 14.20 31.14
C ALA A 14 10.95 13.51 29.94
N GLY A 15 11.74 12.89 29.05
CA GLY A 15 11.21 12.11 27.93
C GLY A 15 10.58 10.79 28.37
N THR A 16 11.04 10.16 29.45
CA THR A 16 10.53 8.86 29.92
C THR A 16 9.23 8.98 30.73
N ALA A 17 9.04 10.12 31.41
CA ALA A 17 7.93 10.34 32.33
C ALA A 17 6.53 10.12 31.72
N PRO A 18 6.23 10.58 30.48
CA PRO A 18 4.94 10.31 29.84
C PRO A 18 4.68 8.83 29.56
N TYR A 19 5.74 8.04 29.35
CA TYR A 19 5.62 6.62 28.95
C TYR A 19 5.54 5.66 30.13
N LEU A 20 6.12 6.05 31.28
CA LEU A 20 6.26 5.16 32.42
C LEU A 20 4.92 4.65 32.99
N PRO A 21 3.84 5.46 33.09
CA PRO A 21 2.52 4.97 33.51
C PRO A 21 2.01 3.86 32.60
N ALA A 22 2.08 4.07 31.28
CA ALA A 22 1.64 3.09 30.27
C ALA A 22 2.39 1.76 30.40
N VAL A 23 3.71 1.81 30.60
CA VAL A 23 4.53 0.61 30.79
C VAL A 23 4.18 -0.11 32.09
N LEU A 24 4.07 0.61 33.21
CA LEU A 24 3.75 -0.01 34.50
C LEU A 24 2.35 -0.64 34.49
N GLN A 25 1.35 0.04 33.93
CA GLN A 25 -0.01 -0.51 33.83
C GLN A 25 -0.12 -1.69 32.85
N ALA A 26 0.75 -1.73 31.82
CA ALA A 26 0.82 -2.89 30.93
C ALA A 26 1.24 -4.18 31.66
N HIS A 27 1.85 -4.09 32.85
CA HIS A 27 2.26 -5.23 33.66
C HIS A 27 1.25 -5.64 34.75
N THR A 28 0.30 -4.79 35.14
CA THR A 28 -0.49 -4.99 36.38
C THR A 28 -1.88 -5.62 36.22
N SER A 29 -2.19 -6.27 35.10
CA SER A 29 -3.53 -6.91 34.95
C SER A 29 -3.69 -8.17 35.80
N SER A 30 -4.74 -8.21 36.63
CA SER A 30 -5.22 -9.39 37.36
C SER A 30 -5.73 -10.45 36.37
N MET A 31 -4.89 -11.43 36.02
CA MET A 31 -5.29 -12.54 35.16
C MET A 31 -5.10 -13.89 35.87
N HIS A 32 -5.99 -14.84 35.57
CA HIS A 32 -6.09 -16.15 36.22
C HIS A 32 -4.87 -17.07 36.06
N SER A 33 -3.86 -16.74 35.23
CA SER A 33 -2.61 -17.50 35.14
C SER A 33 -1.41 -16.63 34.72
N ALA A 34 -0.20 -16.99 35.18
CA ALA A 34 1.03 -16.27 34.83
C ALA A 34 1.38 -16.32 33.32
N ALA A 35 0.96 -17.37 32.62
CA ALA A 35 1.19 -17.50 31.18
C ALA A 35 0.29 -16.58 30.34
N SER A 36 -0.99 -16.45 30.72
CA SER A 36 -1.92 -15.53 30.07
C SER A 36 -1.55 -14.06 30.36
N ALA A 37 -1.11 -13.75 31.58
CA ALA A 37 -0.64 -12.42 31.95
C ALA A 37 0.55 -11.96 31.10
N ARG A 38 1.57 -12.82 30.92
CA ARG A 38 2.73 -12.52 30.07
C ARG A 38 2.33 -12.23 28.63
N THR A 39 1.39 -13.01 28.09
CA THR A 39 0.91 -12.83 26.71
C THR A 39 0.17 -11.50 26.53
N VAL A 40 -0.70 -11.13 27.47
CA VAL A 40 -1.43 -9.85 27.42
C VAL A 40 -0.47 -8.67 27.58
N SER A 41 0.48 -8.76 28.51
CA SER A 41 1.50 -7.73 28.70
C SER A 41 2.35 -7.52 27.44
N ALA A 42 2.81 -8.60 26.80
CA ALA A 42 3.56 -8.51 25.55
C ALA A 42 2.75 -7.85 24.42
N ARG A 43 1.45 -8.17 24.30
CA ARG A 43 0.55 -7.54 23.31
C ARG A 43 0.33 -6.05 23.56
N ARG A 44 0.24 -5.66 24.83
CA ARG A 44 0.13 -4.25 25.27
C ARG A 44 1.40 -3.46 24.92
N LEU A 45 2.57 -4.00 25.26
CA LEU A 45 3.85 -3.40 24.92
C LEU A 45 4.04 -3.27 23.40
N HIS A 46 3.62 -4.29 22.64
CA HIS A 46 3.67 -4.25 21.18
C HIS A 46 2.79 -3.13 20.60
N TYR A 47 1.61 -2.88 21.17
CA TYR A 47 0.75 -1.77 20.77
C TYR A 47 1.41 -0.40 21.06
N LEU A 48 2.01 -0.23 22.25
CA LEU A 48 2.72 1.01 22.57
C LEU A 48 3.91 1.24 21.63
N TRP A 49 4.68 0.20 21.33
CA TRP A 49 5.75 0.26 20.35
C TRP A 49 5.24 0.69 18.97
N PHE A 50 4.11 0.12 18.52
CA PHE A 50 3.47 0.51 17.27
C PHE A 50 3.07 1.99 17.26
N CYS A 51 2.44 2.50 18.33
CA CYS A 51 2.06 3.91 18.42
C CYS A 51 3.28 4.85 18.34
N VAL A 52 4.39 4.51 18.99
CA VAL A 52 5.65 5.26 18.89
C VAL A 52 6.23 5.21 17.47
N ALA A 53 6.21 4.03 16.84
CA ALA A 53 6.66 3.87 15.45
C ALA A 53 5.84 4.74 14.48
N MET A 54 4.55 4.94 14.78
CA MET A 54 3.64 5.80 14.02
C MET A 54 3.72 7.28 14.41
N ARG A 55 4.57 7.67 15.38
CA ARG A 55 4.68 9.03 15.93
C ARG A 55 3.38 9.56 16.54
N TRP A 56 2.64 8.70 17.24
CA TRP A 56 1.45 9.05 18.02
C TRP A 56 1.77 9.18 19.52
N ASP A 57 2.98 9.63 19.81
CA ASP A 57 3.52 9.79 21.16
C ASP A 57 3.03 11.06 21.87
N ASP A 58 2.22 11.89 21.20
CA ASP A 58 1.53 13.05 21.77
C ASP A 58 0.46 12.67 22.80
N ASN A 59 -0.21 11.52 22.61
CA ASN A 59 -1.22 11.00 23.54
C ASN A 59 -1.38 9.47 23.38
N LEU A 60 -0.46 8.72 23.98
CA LEU A 60 -0.45 7.24 23.89
C LEU A 60 -1.57 6.56 24.66
N THR A 61 -2.04 7.18 25.74
CA THR A 61 -3.10 6.65 26.60
C THR A 61 -4.48 7.12 26.17
N LEU A 62 -4.56 8.02 25.17
CA LEU A 62 -5.81 8.60 24.66
C LEU A 62 -6.64 9.29 25.75
N GLU A 63 -5.97 9.81 26.78
CA GLU A 63 -6.61 10.55 27.87
C GLU A 63 -7.16 11.89 27.38
N GLY A 64 -8.26 12.33 27.99
CA GLY A 64 -8.90 13.62 27.71
C GLY A 64 -10.38 13.50 27.35
N THR A 65 -11.04 14.65 27.27
CA THR A 65 -12.50 14.75 27.03
C THR A 65 -12.84 15.25 25.63
N ASP A 66 -11.87 15.31 24.70
CA ASP A 66 -12.13 15.76 23.33
C ASP A 66 -13.08 14.77 22.64
N PRO A 67 -14.23 15.23 22.11
CA PRO A 67 -15.18 14.40 21.37
C PRO A 67 -14.57 13.59 20.23
N LYS A 68 -13.43 14.02 19.67
CA LYS A 68 -12.72 13.33 18.59
C LYS A 68 -11.83 12.18 19.08
N MET A 69 -11.64 11.99 20.39
CA MET A 69 -10.79 10.92 20.92
C MET A 69 -11.32 9.53 20.56
N LEU A 70 -12.63 9.34 20.58
CA LEU A 70 -13.25 8.08 20.19
C LEU A 70 -12.88 7.70 18.74
N GLU A 71 -13.02 8.64 17.81
CA GLU A 71 -12.71 8.43 16.40
C GLU A 71 -11.21 8.16 16.19
N ARG A 72 -10.33 8.95 16.84
CA ARG A 72 -8.88 8.73 16.83
C ARG A 72 -8.54 7.31 17.31
N ALA A 73 -9.06 6.91 18.46
CA ALA A 73 -8.78 5.62 19.07
C ALA A 73 -9.22 4.44 18.19
N GLN A 74 -10.41 4.53 17.60
CA GLN A 74 -10.89 3.50 16.68
C GLN A 74 -10.04 3.40 15.41
N LEU A 75 -9.62 4.53 14.84
CA LEU A 75 -8.71 4.55 13.70
C LEU A 75 -7.34 3.95 14.07
N GLN A 76 -6.82 4.25 15.26
CA GLN A 76 -5.58 3.64 15.76
C GLN A 76 -5.70 2.11 15.90
N PHE A 77 -6.79 1.60 16.48
CA PHE A 77 -7.00 0.15 16.57
C PHE A 77 -7.20 -0.51 15.21
N ALA A 78 -7.90 0.15 14.28
CA ALA A 78 -8.06 -0.34 12.92
C ALA A 78 -6.69 -0.42 12.21
N MET A 79 -5.87 0.64 12.27
CA MET A 79 -4.50 0.66 11.73
C MET A 79 -3.58 -0.37 12.41
N TYR A 80 -3.76 -0.62 13.70
CA TYR A 80 -3.02 -1.66 14.40
C TYR A 80 -3.44 -3.08 13.94
N ALA A 81 -4.73 -3.30 13.71
CA ALA A 81 -5.23 -4.57 13.16
C ALA A 81 -4.62 -4.87 11.79
N VAL A 82 -4.56 -3.83 10.94
CA VAL A 82 -3.86 -3.81 9.65
C VAL A 82 -2.39 -4.19 9.78
N HIS A 83 -1.68 -3.52 10.70
CA HIS A 83 -0.26 -3.78 10.94
C HIS A 83 -0.01 -5.24 11.35
N LEU A 84 -0.87 -5.79 12.20
CA LEU A 84 -0.78 -7.19 12.64
C LEU A 84 -1.09 -8.18 11.51
N SER A 85 -2.08 -7.90 10.65
CA SER A 85 -2.42 -8.77 9.52
C SER A 85 -1.31 -8.80 8.46
N ALA A 86 -0.55 -7.71 8.31
CA ALA A 86 0.64 -7.62 7.47
C ALA A 86 1.87 -8.36 8.04
N GLY A 87 1.72 -9.04 9.18
CA GLY A 87 2.77 -9.90 9.75
C GLY A 87 3.69 -9.23 10.76
N HIS A 88 3.39 -8.01 11.16
CA HIS A 88 4.11 -7.33 12.24
C HIS A 88 3.52 -7.69 13.61
N SER A 89 3.42 -8.99 13.91
CA SER A 89 3.11 -9.45 15.27
C SER A 89 4.39 -9.54 16.11
N ILE A 90 4.27 -9.85 17.39
CA ILE A 90 5.41 -10.08 18.31
C ILE A 90 6.39 -11.14 17.75
N HIS A 91 5.90 -12.06 16.92
CA HIS A 91 6.71 -13.11 16.29
C HIS A 91 7.04 -12.83 14.82
N CYS A 92 6.82 -11.60 14.35
CA CYS A 92 7.09 -11.17 12.97
C CYS A 92 6.45 -12.09 11.90
N LYS A 93 5.24 -12.59 12.20
CA LYS A 93 4.44 -13.41 11.30
C LYS A 93 3.00 -12.93 11.21
N ALA A 94 2.36 -13.17 10.07
CA ALA A 94 0.93 -12.96 9.90
C ALA A 94 0.15 -13.85 10.87
N ILE A 95 -0.90 -13.29 11.48
CA ILE A 95 -1.71 -13.96 12.48
C ILE A 95 -3.19 -13.90 12.11
N LYS A 96 -3.96 -14.89 12.56
CA LYS A 96 -5.39 -14.99 12.26
C LYS A 96 -6.20 -13.87 12.91
N ALA A 97 -7.37 -13.55 12.35
CA ALA A 97 -8.27 -12.50 12.80
C ALA A 97 -8.71 -12.70 14.25
N GLY A 98 -8.87 -13.95 14.67
CA GLY A 98 -9.14 -14.30 16.07
C GLY A 98 -8.01 -13.83 17.00
N THR A 99 -6.75 -14.07 16.60
CA THR A 99 -5.58 -13.62 17.36
C THR A 99 -5.44 -12.09 17.33
N ILE A 100 -5.66 -11.45 16.17
CA ILE A 100 -5.66 -9.98 16.04
C ILE A 100 -6.69 -9.36 17.00
N SER A 101 -7.89 -9.94 17.09
CA SER A 101 -8.93 -9.50 18.02
C SER A 101 -8.45 -9.52 19.49
N GLN A 102 -7.63 -10.50 19.86
CA GLN A 102 -7.05 -10.57 21.21
C GLN A 102 -5.94 -9.53 21.44
N TYR A 103 -5.17 -9.18 20.40
CA TYR A 103 -4.20 -8.08 20.48
C TYR A 103 -4.90 -6.74 20.70
N ILE A 104 -5.97 -6.49 19.95
CA ILE A 104 -6.75 -5.26 20.07
C ILE A 104 -7.44 -5.20 21.44
N LEU A 105 -8.00 -6.31 21.93
CA LEU A 105 -8.55 -6.38 23.28
C LEU A 105 -7.47 -6.07 24.34
N ALA A 106 -6.26 -6.62 24.20
CA ALA A 106 -5.17 -6.32 25.12
C ALA A 106 -4.80 -4.83 25.11
N ALA A 107 -4.72 -4.21 23.93
CA ALA A 107 -4.48 -2.77 23.78
C ALA A 107 -5.62 -1.93 24.38
N ALA A 108 -6.87 -2.25 24.06
CA ALA A 108 -8.03 -1.53 24.59
C ALA A 108 -8.16 -1.62 26.11
N THR A 109 -7.89 -2.78 26.70
CA THR A 109 -7.90 -2.93 28.17
C THR A 109 -6.75 -2.18 28.85
N LEU A 110 -5.64 -1.91 28.15
CA LEU A 110 -4.63 -0.99 28.64
C LEU A 110 -5.15 0.45 28.59
N ILE A 111 -5.74 0.88 27.49
CA ILE A 111 -6.27 2.25 27.38
C ILE A 111 -7.40 2.49 28.38
N GLN A 112 -8.29 1.52 28.56
CA GLN A 112 -9.40 1.59 29.49
C GLN A 112 -8.93 1.76 30.95
N SER A 113 -7.72 1.32 31.32
CA SER A 113 -7.20 1.57 32.67
C SER A 113 -6.76 3.01 32.92
N PHE A 114 -6.70 3.84 31.88
CA PHE A 114 -6.45 5.28 31.96
C PHE A 114 -7.73 6.11 31.78
N THR A 115 -8.62 5.68 30.88
CA THR A 115 -9.76 6.49 30.45
C THR A 115 -11.11 6.01 30.95
N GLU A 116 -11.17 4.79 31.50
CA GLU A 116 -12.40 4.06 31.85
C GLU A 116 -13.30 3.73 30.64
N VAL A 117 -12.92 4.12 29.42
CA VAL A 117 -13.69 3.94 28.19
C VAL A 117 -13.12 2.80 27.32
N ASP A 118 -13.99 1.89 26.86
CA ASP A 118 -13.63 0.89 25.85
C ASP A 118 -13.79 1.46 24.43
N TYR A 119 -12.74 2.11 23.92
CA TYR A 119 -12.73 2.72 22.59
C TYR A 119 -12.82 1.72 21.42
N ARG A 120 -12.92 0.40 21.67
CA ARG A 120 -13.26 -0.54 20.58
C ARG A 120 -14.70 -0.41 20.14
N LYS A 121 -15.55 0.29 20.88
CA LYS A 121 -17.01 0.37 20.69
C LYS A 121 -17.40 1.75 20.17
N ASP A 122 -18.52 1.86 19.44
CA ASP A 122 -19.07 3.18 19.10
C ASP A 122 -19.84 3.77 20.29
N LYS A 123 -20.48 2.90 21.10
CA LYS A 123 -21.17 3.27 22.34
C LYS A 123 -20.87 2.28 23.46
N GLU A 124 -20.96 2.76 24.69
CA GLU A 124 -20.82 1.92 25.88
C GLU A 124 -21.88 0.81 25.91
N GLY A 125 -21.49 -0.39 26.35
CA GLY A 125 -22.36 -1.56 26.41
C GLY A 125 -22.57 -2.31 25.09
N GLU A 126 -22.11 -1.79 23.95
CA GLU A 126 -22.21 -2.48 22.67
C GLU A 126 -21.33 -3.75 22.62
N ARG A 127 -21.89 -4.83 22.07
CA ARG A 127 -21.16 -6.10 21.91
C ARG A 127 -20.23 -6.10 20.68
N SER A 128 -20.62 -5.40 19.61
CA SER A 128 -19.85 -5.29 18.36
C SER A 128 -18.68 -4.33 18.48
N ASN A 129 -17.68 -4.43 17.62
CA ASN A 129 -16.66 -3.38 17.50
C ASN A 129 -17.26 -2.16 16.77
N GLY A 130 -16.67 -0.99 16.98
CA GLY A 130 -17.02 0.23 16.28
C GLY A 130 -16.79 0.13 14.78
N ARG A 131 -17.41 1.05 14.03
CA ARG A 131 -17.52 0.99 12.57
C ARG A 131 -16.19 0.75 11.83
N PHE A 132 -15.13 1.46 12.21
CA PHE A 132 -13.84 1.38 11.51
C PHE A 132 -13.17 0.02 11.72
N LEU A 133 -13.10 -0.43 12.97
CA LEU A 133 -12.49 -1.70 13.31
C LEU A 133 -13.31 -2.88 12.75
N THR A 134 -14.64 -2.79 12.77
CA THR A 134 -15.51 -3.82 12.18
C THR A 134 -15.27 -3.96 10.68
N SER A 135 -15.11 -2.86 9.94
CA SER A 135 -14.81 -2.91 8.51
C SER A 135 -13.49 -3.63 8.24
N VAL A 136 -12.41 -3.22 8.91
CA VAL A 136 -11.08 -3.84 8.75
C VAL A 136 -11.09 -5.31 9.13
N MET A 137 -11.71 -5.67 10.27
CA MET A 137 -11.77 -7.07 10.70
C MET A 137 -12.59 -7.94 9.74
N LYS A 138 -13.63 -7.38 9.09
CA LYS A 138 -14.40 -8.08 8.06
C LYS A 138 -13.53 -8.38 6.85
N ASP A 139 -12.72 -7.43 6.40
CA ASP A 139 -11.84 -7.61 5.24
C ASP A 139 -10.72 -8.61 5.54
N ILE A 140 -10.11 -8.55 6.73
CA ILE A 140 -9.11 -9.54 7.18
C ILE A 140 -9.73 -10.95 7.18
N ARG A 141 -10.93 -11.13 7.77
CA ARG A 141 -11.60 -12.44 7.80
C ARG A 141 -11.95 -12.92 6.40
N LYS A 142 -12.46 -12.04 5.55
CA LYS A 142 -12.77 -12.36 4.14
C LYS A 142 -11.52 -12.86 3.42
N TYR A 143 -10.38 -12.19 3.63
CA TYR A 143 -9.11 -12.58 3.06
C TYR A 143 -8.64 -13.94 3.59
N GLU A 144 -8.79 -14.23 4.88
CA GLU A 144 -8.46 -15.54 5.47
C GLU A 144 -9.27 -16.70 4.90
N THR A 145 -10.52 -16.45 4.53
CA THR A 145 -11.42 -17.47 3.97
C THR A 145 -11.33 -17.61 2.45
N MET A 146 -10.47 -16.83 1.78
CA MET A 146 -10.34 -16.85 0.34
C MET A 146 -9.63 -18.13 -0.12
N ALA A 147 -10.36 -19.01 -0.81
CA ALA A 147 -9.76 -20.14 -1.51
C ALA A 147 -8.79 -19.65 -2.59
N ASP A 148 -7.72 -20.41 -2.84
CA ASP A 148 -6.67 -20.09 -3.83
C ASP A 148 -6.05 -18.70 -3.65
N ARG A 149 -5.73 -18.37 -2.39
CA ARG A 149 -5.13 -17.10 -2.00
C ARG A 149 -3.87 -16.83 -2.82
N ARG A 150 -3.85 -15.68 -3.48
CA ARG A 150 -2.67 -15.17 -4.19
C ARG A 150 -1.80 -14.35 -3.25
N GLU A 151 -0.49 -14.47 -3.43
CA GLU A 151 0.48 -13.71 -2.64
C GLU A 151 0.63 -12.29 -3.23
N PRO A 152 0.52 -11.24 -2.40
CA PRO A 152 0.52 -9.87 -2.88
C PRO A 152 1.94 -9.38 -3.15
N TYR A 153 2.13 -8.64 -4.25
CA TYR A 153 3.37 -7.90 -4.50
C TYR A 153 3.68 -6.92 -3.35
N ASP A 154 4.90 -6.99 -2.80
CA ASP A 154 5.26 -6.27 -1.59
C ASP A 154 6.40 -5.25 -1.78
N HIS A 155 6.72 -4.53 -0.71
CA HIS A 155 7.76 -3.51 -0.74
C HIS A 155 9.16 -4.08 -0.98
N LYS A 156 9.49 -5.26 -0.46
CA LYS A 156 10.81 -5.89 -0.65
C LYS A 156 11.04 -6.24 -2.12
N MET A 157 10.04 -6.83 -2.76
CA MET A 157 10.04 -7.09 -4.20
C MET A 157 10.17 -5.81 -5.01
N HIS A 158 9.54 -4.72 -4.56
CA HIS A 158 9.66 -3.42 -5.23
C HIS A 158 11.05 -2.80 -5.15
N MET A 159 11.70 -2.89 -3.99
CA MET A 159 13.07 -2.44 -3.83
C MET A 159 14.02 -3.21 -4.75
N LEU A 160 13.87 -4.54 -4.85
CA LEU A 160 14.62 -5.35 -5.80
C LEU A 160 14.29 -4.97 -7.25
N ALA A 161 13.01 -4.78 -7.59
CA ALA A 161 12.59 -4.39 -8.95
C ALA A 161 13.27 -3.11 -9.41
N ARG A 162 13.36 -2.09 -8.54
CA ARG A 162 14.09 -0.84 -8.81
C ARG A 162 15.58 -1.07 -9.05
N GLN A 163 16.23 -1.91 -8.23
CA GLN A 163 17.64 -2.25 -8.42
C GLN A 163 17.89 -2.98 -9.75
N VAL A 164 16.98 -3.87 -10.16
CA VAL A 164 17.05 -4.55 -11.45
C VAL A 164 16.83 -3.54 -12.57
N ALA A 165 15.78 -2.71 -12.50
CA ALA A 165 15.44 -1.72 -13.51
C ALA A 165 16.55 -0.70 -13.77
N ALA A 166 17.30 -0.30 -12.74
CA ALA A 166 18.45 0.61 -12.87
C ALA A 166 19.54 0.10 -13.84
N LYS A 167 19.57 -1.21 -14.13
CA LYS A 167 20.52 -1.84 -15.06
C LYS A 167 20.03 -1.88 -16.51
N PHE A 168 18.82 -1.42 -16.79
CA PHE A 168 18.20 -1.46 -18.11
C PHE A 168 17.89 -0.06 -18.65
N PRO A 169 17.81 0.11 -19.98
CA PRO A 169 17.31 1.35 -20.57
C PRO A 169 15.90 1.67 -20.07
N ILE A 170 15.57 2.95 -19.94
CA ILE A 170 14.25 3.41 -19.49
C ILE A 170 13.11 2.89 -20.40
N THR A 171 13.40 2.62 -21.68
CA THR A 171 12.46 2.06 -22.66
C THR A 171 12.23 0.56 -22.54
N SER A 172 12.93 -0.14 -21.63
CA SER A 172 12.84 -1.59 -21.47
C SER A 172 11.53 -2.06 -20.81
N GLN A 173 11.21 -3.35 -21.01
CA GLN A 173 10.07 -4.01 -20.36
C GLN A 173 10.20 -4.00 -18.82
N ILE A 174 11.40 -4.13 -18.30
CA ILE A 174 11.67 -4.15 -16.85
C ILE A 174 11.33 -2.79 -16.22
N CYS A 175 11.74 -1.69 -16.85
CA CYS A 175 11.38 -0.34 -16.40
C CYS A 175 9.87 -0.12 -16.47
N ALA A 176 9.20 -0.59 -17.53
CA ALA A 176 7.75 -0.50 -17.66
C ALA A 176 6.98 -1.26 -16.58
N LEU A 177 7.40 -2.48 -16.27
CA LEU A 177 6.84 -3.29 -15.19
C LEU A 177 7.07 -2.65 -13.83
N THR A 178 8.28 -2.14 -13.58
CA THR A 178 8.63 -1.53 -12.28
C THR A 178 7.79 -0.29 -12.00
N ASP A 179 7.62 0.61 -12.99
CA ASP A 179 6.75 1.78 -12.82
C ASP A 179 5.28 1.37 -12.64
N GLY A 180 4.80 0.37 -13.39
CA GLY A 180 3.44 -0.14 -13.25
C GLY A 180 3.16 -0.75 -11.88
N PHE A 181 4.13 -1.48 -11.32
CA PHE A 181 4.06 -2.00 -9.95
C PHE A 181 4.04 -0.89 -8.90
N GLU A 182 4.87 0.15 -9.05
CA GLU A 182 4.84 1.29 -8.13
C GLU A 182 3.48 2.01 -8.15
N GLN A 183 2.94 2.23 -9.35
CA GLN A 183 1.60 2.83 -9.54
C GLN A 183 0.51 1.94 -8.95
N GLY A 184 0.60 0.62 -9.17
CA GLY A 184 -0.30 -0.38 -8.61
C GLY A 184 -0.31 -0.39 -7.09
N MET A 185 0.87 -0.35 -6.45
CA MET A 185 1.00 -0.27 -4.99
C MET A 185 0.41 1.01 -4.40
N CYS A 186 0.50 2.14 -5.12
CA CYS A 186 -0.03 3.42 -4.64
C CYS A 186 -1.53 3.58 -4.92
N GLY A 187 -2.01 3.10 -6.08
CA GLY A 187 -3.34 3.42 -6.61
C GLY A 187 -4.31 2.24 -6.71
N GLY A 188 -3.88 1.02 -6.43
CA GLY A 188 -4.72 -0.18 -6.44
C GLY A 188 -5.31 -0.51 -7.82
N PHE A 189 -4.56 -0.26 -8.90
CA PHE A 189 -5.07 -0.46 -10.26
C PHE A 189 -5.34 -1.93 -10.57
N ARG A 190 -6.48 -2.19 -11.23
CA ARG A 190 -6.77 -3.49 -11.83
C ARG A 190 -5.89 -3.70 -13.06
N LEU A 191 -5.65 -4.97 -13.40
CA LEU A 191 -4.85 -5.34 -14.57
C LEU A 191 -5.22 -4.54 -15.83
N THR A 192 -6.50 -4.46 -16.18
CA THR A 192 -6.97 -3.78 -17.40
C THR A 192 -6.93 -2.25 -17.32
N GLU A 193 -6.75 -1.67 -16.13
CA GLU A 193 -6.69 -0.21 -15.94
C GLU A 193 -5.29 0.33 -16.26
N TRP A 194 -4.23 -0.49 -16.21
CA TRP A 194 -2.86 -0.04 -16.51
C TRP A 194 -2.12 -0.92 -17.53
N ALA A 195 -2.42 -2.22 -17.61
CA ALA A 195 -1.78 -3.20 -18.47
C ALA A 195 -2.83 -4.00 -19.28
N GLN A 196 -2.39 -5.07 -19.93
CA GLN A 196 -3.21 -5.85 -20.85
C GLN A 196 -3.38 -7.31 -20.41
N PRO A 197 -4.48 -7.99 -20.79
CA PRO A 197 -4.60 -9.44 -20.65
C PRO A 197 -3.49 -10.19 -21.40
N SER A 198 -3.20 -11.42 -21.00
CA SER A 198 -2.13 -12.25 -21.59
C SER A 198 -2.22 -12.31 -23.13
N GLY A 199 -1.10 -12.10 -23.80
CA GLY A 199 -0.98 -12.13 -25.26
C GLY A 199 -1.40 -10.84 -25.97
N LYS A 200 -2.00 -9.87 -25.27
CA LYS A 200 -2.41 -8.57 -25.86
C LYS A 200 -1.25 -7.57 -25.83
N THR A 201 -0.20 -7.84 -26.60
CA THR A 201 1.03 -7.02 -26.63
C THR A 201 1.07 -5.99 -27.77
N ASN A 202 0.14 -6.03 -28.72
CA ASN A 202 0.13 -5.15 -29.89
C ASN A 202 -0.50 -3.78 -29.58
N VAL A 203 0.28 -2.70 -29.70
CA VAL A 203 -0.15 -1.31 -29.44
C VAL A 203 -1.30 -0.83 -30.34
N ALA A 204 -1.47 -1.41 -31.53
CA ALA A 204 -2.54 -1.06 -32.47
C ALA A 204 -3.87 -1.76 -32.14
N ARG A 205 -3.83 -2.78 -31.27
CA ARG A 205 -5.01 -3.57 -30.87
C ARG A 205 -5.00 -3.80 -29.36
N PRO A 206 -5.02 -2.73 -28.54
CA PRO A 206 -5.10 -2.88 -27.10
C PRO A 206 -6.43 -3.52 -26.71
N HIS A 207 -6.50 -4.06 -25.50
CA HIS A 207 -7.74 -4.52 -24.92
C HIS A 207 -8.74 -3.35 -24.84
N SER A 208 -9.88 -3.55 -25.48
CA SER A 208 -10.99 -2.61 -25.53
C SER A 208 -12.08 -3.02 -24.56
N ASN A 209 -12.82 -2.03 -24.05
CA ASN A 209 -14.05 -2.30 -23.35
C ASN A 209 -15.15 -2.57 -24.38
N GLY A 210 -16.02 -3.54 -24.11
CA GLY A 210 -17.21 -3.83 -24.92
C GLY A 210 -18.23 -2.67 -24.99
N ARG A 211 -17.97 -1.55 -24.29
CA ARG A 211 -18.68 -0.27 -24.39
C ARG A 211 -17.67 0.87 -24.57
N PRO A 212 -17.09 1.06 -25.76
CA PRO A 212 -16.12 2.13 -25.97
C PRO A 212 -16.82 3.48 -25.83
N LEU A 213 -16.24 4.39 -25.04
CA LEU A 213 -16.51 5.81 -25.23
C LEU A 213 -16.05 6.18 -26.64
N PRO A 214 -16.73 7.07 -27.39
CA PRO A 214 -16.39 7.37 -28.79
C PRO A 214 -14.92 7.78 -29.00
N SER A 215 -14.29 8.36 -27.98
CA SER A 215 -12.90 8.84 -28.00
C SER A 215 -11.86 7.82 -27.53
N CYS A 216 -12.25 6.61 -27.12
CA CYS A 216 -11.37 5.69 -26.43
C CYS A 216 -11.57 4.21 -26.81
N GLN A 217 -10.53 3.63 -27.40
CA GLN A 217 -10.49 2.23 -27.80
C GLN A 217 -9.82 1.29 -26.77
N THR A 218 -9.32 1.79 -25.65
CA THR A 218 -8.59 1.00 -24.65
C THR A 218 -9.09 1.18 -23.22
N CYS A 219 -9.10 0.11 -22.44
CA CYS A 219 -9.44 0.16 -21.02
C CYS A 219 -8.36 0.85 -20.17
N ALA A 220 -7.11 0.72 -20.59
CA ALA A 220 -5.96 1.16 -19.81
C ALA A 220 -5.73 2.66 -19.93
N VAL A 221 -5.18 3.25 -18.87
CA VAL A 221 -4.81 4.66 -18.86
C VAL A 221 -3.76 4.97 -19.92
N VAL A 222 -3.95 6.10 -20.60
CA VAL A 222 -3.03 6.66 -21.61
C VAL A 222 -2.42 7.96 -21.07
N PRO A 223 -1.35 8.50 -21.68
CA PRO A 223 -0.76 9.76 -21.21
C PRO A 223 -1.77 10.88 -20.97
N ASN A 224 -2.71 11.12 -21.89
CA ASN A 224 -3.69 12.21 -21.77
C ASN A 224 -4.71 12.06 -20.63
N ASP A 225 -4.75 10.93 -19.92
CA ASP A 225 -5.56 10.79 -18.71
C ASP A 225 -4.90 11.41 -17.47
N TYR A 226 -3.63 11.80 -17.59
CA TYR A 226 -2.88 12.38 -16.49
C TYR A 226 -2.87 13.90 -16.56
N ARG A 227 -3.09 14.52 -15.41
CA ARG A 227 -2.97 15.96 -15.18
C ARG A 227 -2.10 16.19 -13.97
N ALA A 228 -1.20 17.17 -14.02
CA ALA A 228 -0.35 17.51 -12.90
C ALA A 228 -0.58 18.93 -12.41
N VAL A 229 -0.28 19.17 -11.12
CA VAL A 229 -0.17 20.50 -10.52
C VAL A 229 1.28 20.71 -10.11
N THR A 230 1.86 21.81 -10.57
CA THR A 230 3.27 22.17 -10.35
C THR A 230 3.45 23.02 -9.10
N ALA A 231 4.69 23.21 -8.67
CA ALA A 231 5.06 24.09 -7.55
C ALA A 231 4.67 25.56 -7.81
N SER A 232 4.68 25.99 -9.07
CA SER A 232 4.20 27.31 -9.49
C SER A 232 2.67 27.44 -9.53
N GLY A 233 1.92 26.38 -9.19
CA GLY A 233 0.46 26.34 -9.29
C GLY A 233 -0.07 26.09 -10.70
N GLY A 234 0.82 25.93 -11.69
CA GLY A 234 0.48 25.60 -13.07
C GLY A 234 -0.17 24.23 -13.20
N ARG A 235 -0.99 24.06 -14.25
CA ARG A 235 -1.63 22.79 -14.59
C ARG A 235 -1.18 22.34 -15.97
N VAL A 236 -0.68 21.11 -16.06
CA VAL A 236 -0.18 20.50 -17.30
C VAL A 236 -0.79 19.11 -17.48
N VAL A 237 -0.98 18.67 -18.72
CA VAL A 237 -1.72 17.44 -19.06
C VAL A 237 -0.89 16.56 -20.00
N GLY A 238 -0.98 15.25 -19.83
CA GLY A 238 -0.34 14.27 -20.68
C GLY A 238 1.17 14.45 -20.79
N LEU A 239 1.70 14.36 -22.01
CA LEU A 239 3.14 14.51 -22.24
C LEU A 239 3.67 15.92 -21.91
N ALA A 240 2.81 16.95 -21.86
CA ALA A 240 3.21 18.29 -21.43
C ALA A 240 3.64 18.33 -19.96
N ILE A 241 3.34 17.30 -19.15
CA ILE A 241 3.88 17.17 -17.79
C ILE A 241 5.42 17.17 -17.81
N LEU A 242 6.03 16.63 -18.87
CA LEU A 242 7.49 16.51 -19.00
C LEU A 242 8.20 17.85 -19.26
N SER A 243 7.48 18.94 -19.55
CA SER A 243 8.09 20.27 -19.62
C SER A 243 8.36 20.87 -18.24
N THR A 244 7.86 20.23 -17.16
CA THR A 244 8.14 20.60 -15.77
C THR A 244 9.16 19.63 -15.18
N PRO A 245 10.20 20.10 -14.47
CA PRO A 245 11.10 19.23 -13.71
C PRO A 245 10.34 18.33 -12.73
N CYS A 246 10.73 17.05 -12.60
CA CYS A 246 10.00 16.07 -11.78
C CYS A 246 9.86 16.50 -10.30
N ASN A 247 10.86 17.19 -9.74
CA ASN A 247 10.84 17.71 -8.37
C ASN A 247 9.84 18.85 -8.16
N GLU A 248 9.40 19.52 -9.23
CA GLU A 248 8.39 20.58 -9.19
C GLU A 248 6.97 20.07 -9.42
N VAL A 249 6.80 18.78 -9.79
CA VAL A 249 5.48 18.16 -9.90
C VAL A 249 4.99 17.75 -8.50
N LEU A 250 4.04 18.50 -7.94
CA LEU A 250 3.56 18.27 -6.57
C LEU A 250 2.48 17.20 -6.49
N ARG A 251 1.55 17.22 -7.45
CA ARG A 251 0.37 16.33 -7.49
C ARG A 251 0.12 15.84 -8.89
N ILE A 252 -0.29 14.59 -9.02
CA ILE A 252 -0.79 13.99 -10.27
C ILE A 252 -2.20 13.50 -10.04
N PHE A 253 -3.05 13.79 -11.00
CA PHE A 253 -4.39 13.28 -11.14
C PHE A 253 -4.41 12.29 -12.30
N VAL A 254 -5.10 11.18 -12.12
CA VAL A 254 -5.30 10.17 -13.17
C VAL A 254 -6.79 9.93 -13.35
N LYS A 255 -7.25 10.03 -14.59
CA LYS A 255 -8.63 9.72 -14.96
C LYS A 255 -8.75 8.24 -15.32
N LEU A 256 -9.47 7.47 -14.51
CA LEU A 256 -9.73 6.06 -14.77
C LEU A 256 -10.81 5.94 -15.85
N ARG A 257 -10.40 5.46 -17.02
CA ARG A 257 -11.30 5.36 -18.19
C ARG A 257 -12.47 4.42 -17.96
N THR A 258 -12.26 3.34 -17.22
CA THR A 258 -13.30 2.34 -16.98
C THR A 258 -13.19 1.70 -15.62
N GLN A 259 -14.34 1.52 -14.98
CA GLN A 259 -14.44 0.85 -13.69
C GLN A 259 -15.61 -0.13 -13.68
N LYS A 260 -15.46 -1.23 -12.92
CA LYS A 260 -16.46 -2.30 -12.79
C LYS A 260 -17.82 -1.81 -12.25
N ASN A 261 -17.83 -0.77 -11.43
CA ASN A 261 -19.05 -0.18 -10.84
C ASN A 261 -19.77 0.79 -11.79
N GLY A 262 -19.23 1.05 -12.99
CA GLY A 262 -19.81 1.99 -13.95
C GLY A 262 -19.43 3.45 -13.75
N ASN A 263 -18.61 3.79 -12.74
CA ASN A 263 -18.13 5.16 -12.47
C ASN A 263 -17.00 5.59 -13.43
N ASN A 264 -17.18 5.35 -14.72
CA ASN A 264 -16.18 5.64 -15.75
C ASN A 264 -15.81 7.13 -15.73
N GLY A 265 -14.51 7.42 -15.75
CA GLY A 265 -13.98 8.77 -15.72
C GLY A 265 -13.72 9.33 -14.31
N GLU A 266 -13.82 8.51 -13.26
CA GLU A 266 -13.36 8.88 -11.91
C GLU A 266 -11.91 9.36 -11.96
N GLU A 267 -11.64 10.51 -11.34
CA GLU A 267 -10.29 11.05 -11.21
C GLU A 267 -9.75 10.78 -9.81
N ARG A 268 -8.53 10.26 -9.73
CA ARG A 268 -7.82 10.02 -8.46
C ARG A 268 -6.62 10.94 -8.34
N GLN A 269 -6.48 11.57 -7.17
CA GLN A 269 -5.36 12.44 -6.85
C GLN A 269 -4.28 11.68 -6.09
N PHE A 270 -3.02 11.89 -6.45
CA PHE A 270 -1.85 11.42 -5.74
C PHE A 270 -0.88 12.57 -5.49
N GLU A 271 -0.29 12.59 -4.30
CA GLU A 271 0.71 13.58 -3.91
C GLU A 271 2.12 13.01 -4.01
N ARG A 272 3.10 13.89 -4.25
CA ARG A 272 4.50 13.50 -4.30
C ARG A 272 4.97 13.09 -2.90
N ASN A 273 5.49 11.88 -2.78
CA ASN A 273 6.19 11.46 -1.56
C ASN A 273 7.47 12.30 -1.41
N PRO A 274 7.65 13.04 -0.30
CA PRO A 274 8.84 13.87 -0.10
C PRO A 274 10.10 13.04 0.19
N THR A 275 9.94 11.77 0.59
CA THR A 275 11.06 10.89 0.96
C THR A 275 11.79 10.40 -0.29
N PRO A 276 13.09 10.72 -0.46
CA PRO A 276 13.90 10.17 -1.54
C PRO A 276 13.89 8.64 -1.51
N GLY A 277 13.59 8.00 -2.65
CA GLY A 277 13.50 6.55 -2.72
C GLY A 277 12.24 5.94 -2.09
N GLY A 278 11.30 6.73 -1.57
CA GLY A 278 9.98 6.24 -1.17
C GLY A 278 9.15 5.76 -2.36
N LEU A 279 8.08 5.00 -2.10
CA LEU A 279 7.05 4.72 -3.11
C LEU A 279 6.35 6.04 -3.47
N CYS A 280 6.29 6.38 -4.76
CA CYS A 280 5.79 7.66 -5.22
C CYS A 280 5.06 7.53 -6.56
N PHE A 281 3.73 7.56 -6.52
CA PHE A 281 2.90 7.56 -7.74
C PHE A 281 3.33 8.67 -8.71
N VAL A 282 3.59 9.89 -8.21
CA VAL A 282 4.03 11.02 -9.04
C VAL A 282 5.33 10.70 -9.81
N THR A 283 6.35 10.18 -9.12
CA THR A 283 7.66 9.94 -9.74
C THR A 283 7.59 8.77 -10.72
N SER A 284 6.87 7.69 -10.38
CA SER A 284 6.67 6.54 -11.27
C SER A 284 5.86 6.88 -12.52
N THR A 285 4.82 7.71 -12.41
CA THR A 285 4.10 8.24 -13.58
C THR A 285 5.00 9.12 -14.43
N TYR A 286 5.81 9.99 -13.83
CA TYR A 286 6.75 10.84 -14.57
C TYR A 286 7.75 10.00 -15.40
N ARG A 287 8.32 8.94 -14.82
CA ARG A 287 9.20 7.99 -15.53
C ARG A 287 8.46 7.25 -16.64
N ALA A 288 7.22 6.84 -16.41
CA ALA A 288 6.40 6.19 -17.42
C ALA A 288 6.07 7.11 -18.61
N LEU A 289 5.75 8.38 -18.35
CA LEU A 289 5.54 9.41 -19.39
C LEU A 289 6.85 9.67 -20.15
N THR A 290 7.98 9.77 -19.45
CA THR A 290 9.31 9.93 -20.07
C THR A 290 9.61 8.76 -21.00
N ARG A 291 9.38 7.52 -20.55
CA ARG A 291 9.49 6.32 -21.37
C ARG A 291 8.61 6.41 -22.61
N PHE A 292 7.34 6.79 -22.43
CA PHE A 292 6.40 6.90 -23.53
C PHE A 292 6.89 7.89 -24.59
N ALA A 293 7.31 9.09 -24.18
CA ALA A 293 7.84 10.11 -25.08
C ALA A 293 9.07 9.61 -25.86
N GLN A 294 10.00 8.92 -25.19
CA GLN A 294 11.17 8.34 -25.87
C GLN A 294 10.78 7.25 -26.87
N ILE A 295 9.82 6.38 -26.55
CA ILE A 295 9.34 5.36 -27.48
C ILE A 295 8.59 6.00 -28.66
N GLN A 296 7.88 7.11 -28.44
CA GLN A 296 7.16 7.82 -29.49
C GLN A 296 8.10 8.36 -30.58
N LEU A 297 9.31 8.80 -30.19
CA LEU A 297 10.36 9.19 -31.14
C LEU A 297 10.83 8.01 -32.02
N LEU A 298 10.81 6.78 -31.49
CA LEU A 298 11.20 5.57 -32.21
C LEU A 298 10.04 4.94 -32.99
N CYS A 299 8.80 5.22 -32.58
CA CYS A 299 7.59 4.61 -33.10
C CYS A 299 6.48 5.67 -33.22
N PRO A 300 6.46 6.48 -34.28
CA PRO A 300 5.48 7.57 -34.45
C PRO A 300 4.02 7.09 -34.50
N ALA A 301 3.79 5.79 -34.70
CA ALA A 301 2.46 5.19 -34.72
C ALA A 301 1.76 5.18 -33.34
N ILE A 302 2.49 5.40 -32.23
CA ILE A 302 1.87 5.51 -30.91
C ILE A 302 1.34 6.92 -30.66
N SER A 303 0.21 7.01 -29.96
CA SER A 303 -0.48 8.27 -29.68
C SER A 303 -0.76 8.43 -28.19
N ALA A 304 -0.45 9.61 -27.65
CA ALA A 304 -0.72 9.97 -26.26
C ALA A 304 -2.21 9.92 -25.88
N ALA A 305 -3.12 9.94 -26.86
CA ALA A 305 -4.56 9.89 -26.65
C ALA A 305 -5.15 8.47 -26.68
N HIS A 306 -4.44 7.50 -27.27
CA HIS A 306 -5.01 6.20 -27.63
C HIS A 306 -4.14 4.99 -27.23
N THR A 307 -2.83 5.17 -27.10
CA THR A 307 -1.93 4.08 -26.72
C THR A 307 -1.78 4.04 -25.20
N PRO A 308 -2.01 2.87 -24.55
CA PRO A 308 -1.79 2.71 -23.11
C PRO A 308 -0.38 3.17 -22.66
N LEU A 309 -0.30 3.70 -21.44
CA LEU A 309 0.95 4.20 -20.88
C LEU A 309 1.98 3.09 -20.60
N ALA A 310 1.53 1.88 -20.24
CA ALA A 310 2.39 0.74 -19.97
C ALA A 310 2.91 0.08 -21.25
N ILE A 311 3.84 0.76 -21.92
CA ILE A 311 4.55 0.28 -23.11
C ILE A 311 6.05 0.13 -22.85
N TYR A 312 6.69 -0.68 -23.68
CA TYR A 312 8.14 -0.82 -23.78
C TYR A 312 8.58 -0.97 -25.24
N TRP A 313 9.86 -0.71 -25.52
CA TRP A 313 10.49 -0.94 -26.80
C TRP A 313 11.08 -2.35 -26.86
N ASP A 314 10.68 -3.14 -27.86
CA ASP A 314 11.30 -4.42 -28.15
C ASP A 314 12.35 -4.23 -29.26
N PRO A 315 13.66 -4.28 -28.93
CA PRO A 315 14.72 -4.05 -29.91
C PRO A 315 14.83 -5.17 -30.95
N ARG A 316 14.32 -6.38 -30.66
CA ARG A 316 14.44 -7.53 -31.57
C ARG A 316 13.53 -7.36 -32.77
N VAL A 317 12.31 -6.90 -32.54
CA VAL A 317 11.33 -6.64 -33.60
C VAL A 317 11.22 -5.16 -33.97
N LYS A 318 12.01 -4.28 -33.31
CA LYS A 318 12.03 -2.82 -33.49
C LYS A 318 10.63 -2.21 -33.44
N ARG A 319 9.85 -2.57 -32.41
CA ARG A 319 8.47 -2.09 -32.23
C ARG A 319 8.15 -1.84 -30.77
N ALA A 320 7.23 -0.91 -30.54
CA ALA A 320 6.60 -0.72 -29.24
C ALA A 320 5.66 -1.91 -28.94
N LYS A 321 5.65 -2.37 -27.70
CA LYS A 321 4.78 -3.43 -27.19
C LYS A 321 4.12 -2.99 -25.87
N LEU A 322 2.92 -3.50 -25.64
CA LEU A 322 2.19 -3.34 -24.39
C LEU A 322 2.68 -4.35 -23.35
N VAL A 323 2.68 -3.94 -22.08
CA VAL A 323 2.84 -4.85 -20.94
C VAL A 323 1.57 -5.70 -20.79
N ASP A 324 1.74 -7.02 -20.71
CA ASP A 324 0.65 -7.97 -20.51
C ASP A 324 0.79 -8.76 -19.20
N ALA A 325 -0.28 -9.46 -18.82
CA ALA A 325 -0.32 -10.31 -17.63
C ALA A 325 0.81 -11.34 -17.57
N HIS A 326 1.17 -11.96 -18.70
CA HIS A 326 2.27 -12.95 -18.72
C HIS A 326 3.62 -12.34 -18.35
N ALA A 327 3.92 -11.14 -18.86
CA ALA A 327 5.14 -10.41 -18.48
C ALA A 327 5.13 -10.02 -17.01
N ILE A 328 3.98 -9.58 -16.49
CA ILE A 328 3.77 -9.23 -15.08
C ILE A 328 4.07 -10.43 -14.17
N GLU A 329 3.42 -11.56 -14.42
CA GLU A 329 3.55 -12.77 -13.60
C GLU A 329 4.98 -13.30 -13.61
N ARG A 330 5.59 -13.40 -14.80
CA ARG A 330 6.97 -13.86 -14.92
C ARG A 330 7.95 -12.98 -14.13
N PHE A 331 7.80 -11.67 -14.22
CA PHE A 331 8.68 -10.75 -13.52
C PHE A 331 8.45 -10.79 -12.01
N MET A 332 7.19 -10.82 -11.58
CA MET A 332 6.82 -10.92 -10.17
C MET A 332 7.33 -12.21 -9.53
N ARG A 333 7.16 -13.37 -10.17
CA ARG A 333 7.67 -14.66 -9.69
C ARG A 333 9.19 -14.67 -9.56
N ARG A 334 9.91 -14.05 -10.51
CA ARG A 334 11.37 -13.90 -10.42
C ARG A 334 11.79 -13.03 -9.23
N LEU A 335 11.06 -11.95 -8.97
CA LEU A 335 11.31 -11.11 -7.80
C LEU A 335 11.02 -11.87 -6.50
N ALA A 336 9.92 -12.63 -6.44
CA ALA A 336 9.55 -13.42 -5.27
C ALA A 336 10.60 -14.50 -4.97
N SER A 337 11.00 -15.26 -6.00
CA SER A 337 12.07 -16.24 -5.92
C SER A 337 13.36 -15.64 -5.33
N ALA A 338 13.77 -14.48 -5.82
CA ALA A 338 14.97 -13.81 -5.32
C ALA A 338 14.82 -13.23 -3.90
N VAL A 339 13.68 -12.64 -3.55
CA VAL A 339 13.47 -12.01 -2.23
C VAL A 339 13.27 -13.04 -1.12
N TYR A 340 12.58 -14.13 -1.43
CA TYR A 340 12.20 -15.15 -0.45
C TYR A 340 13.04 -16.43 -0.54
N ASN A 341 14.07 -16.44 -1.40
CA ASN A 341 14.94 -17.59 -1.66
C ASN A 341 14.16 -18.85 -2.06
N LEU A 342 13.14 -18.69 -2.91
CA LEU A 342 12.37 -19.81 -3.46
C LEU A 342 13.05 -20.32 -4.73
N ASP A 343 13.21 -21.63 -4.85
CA ASP A 343 13.74 -22.28 -6.04
C ASP A 343 12.67 -22.33 -7.15
N PRO A 344 12.94 -21.82 -8.36
CA PRO A 344 11.95 -21.78 -9.44
C PRO A 344 11.37 -23.13 -9.89
N VAL A 345 12.05 -24.23 -9.59
CA VAL A 345 11.66 -25.59 -9.98
C VAL A 345 11.02 -26.31 -8.81
N VAL A 346 11.64 -26.27 -7.62
CA VAL A 346 11.12 -26.95 -6.43
C VAL A 346 9.87 -26.26 -5.89
N ASP A 347 9.86 -24.92 -5.88
CA ASP A 347 8.78 -24.11 -5.30
C ASP A 347 7.84 -23.55 -6.40
N ALA A 348 7.69 -24.27 -7.51
CA ALA A 348 6.92 -23.80 -8.66
C ALA A 348 5.44 -23.51 -8.33
N ASP A 349 4.84 -24.35 -7.48
CA ASP A 349 3.45 -24.20 -7.04
C ASP A 349 3.26 -22.97 -6.14
N ASP A 350 4.19 -22.74 -5.20
CA ASP A 350 4.20 -21.56 -4.34
C ASP A 350 4.43 -20.29 -5.16
N LEU A 351 5.34 -20.34 -6.14
CA LEU A 351 5.56 -19.24 -7.07
C LEU A 351 4.34 -18.96 -7.95
N ALA A 352 3.53 -19.98 -8.29
CA ALA A 352 2.30 -19.78 -9.05
C ALA A 352 1.25 -18.95 -8.29
N LEU A 353 1.34 -18.85 -6.96
CA LEU A 353 0.48 -17.97 -6.15
C LEU A 353 0.73 -16.48 -6.42
N TRP A 354 1.88 -16.11 -6.97
CA TRP A 354 2.19 -14.74 -7.37
C TRP A 354 1.68 -14.50 -8.81
N SER A 355 0.51 -13.88 -8.94
CA SER A 355 -0.18 -13.69 -10.23
C SER A 355 -0.66 -12.25 -10.49
N SER A 356 -0.92 -11.92 -11.75
CA SER A 356 -1.29 -10.57 -12.24
C SER A 356 -2.66 -10.06 -11.80
N THR A 357 -3.35 -10.80 -10.93
CA THR A 357 -4.55 -10.36 -10.22
C THR A 357 -4.25 -9.05 -9.46
N PRO A 358 -5.26 -8.20 -9.25
CA PRO A 358 -5.04 -6.81 -8.85
C PRO A 358 -4.09 -6.72 -7.66
N PHE A 359 -3.30 -5.63 -7.63
CA PHE A 359 -2.64 -5.14 -6.43
C PHE A 359 -3.73 -4.77 -5.44
N ALA A 360 -4.39 -5.77 -4.89
CA ALA A 360 -5.06 -5.65 -3.63
C ALA A 360 -3.89 -5.48 -2.66
N SER A 361 -3.48 -4.23 -2.44
CA SER A 361 -3.22 -3.85 -1.07
C SER A 361 -4.41 -4.42 -0.31
N VAL A 362 -4.15 -5.23 0.70
CA VAL A 362 -5.23 -5.72 1.58
C VAL A 362 -5.99 -4.51 2.15
N LEU A 363 -5.45 -3.28 2.02
CA LEU A 363 -5.81 -2.08 2.75
C LEU A 363 -5.44 -0.82 1.92
N THR A 364 -6.36 -0.34 1.10
CA THR A 364 -6.51 1.09 0.75
C THR A 364 -7.99 1.43 0.77
#